data_AF-A0A7S2M9E6-F1
#
_entry.id   AF-A0A7S2M9E6-F1
#
_cell.length_a   1.000
_cell.length_b   1.000
_cell.length_c   1.000
_cell.angle_alpha   90.00
_cell.angle_beta   90.00
_cell.angle_gamma   90.00
#
_symmetry.space_group_name_H-M   'P 1'
#
loop_
_entity.id
_entity.type
_entity.pdbx_description
1 polymer ?
#
loop_
_entity_poly.entity_id
_entity_poly.type
_entity_poly.pdbx_seq_one_letter_code
_entity_poly.pdbx_strand_id
1 'polypeptide(L)'
;QVKVRIETSAGAWIDRVPAWACLAWQDCSTNLFNGVVWDPPQADRYVFKHDRPPRPTALKIYEAHVGMSSMYPKVATYTDFAENVLPRIRRLGYNAVQLMAVAEHAHYGCFGYHVTSFFAPASRSGTPEELKELIDRAHSLGLVVLMDLVHAHMSSNSLDGIAMMDGTDHC
;
A
#
# COMPACT_ATOMS: atom_id res chain seq x y z
N GLN A 1 -9.34 -6.73 -14.42
CA GLN A 1 -9.36 -7.40 -13.10
C GLN A 1 -9.02 -8.87 -13.32
N VAL A 2 -8.31 -9.50 -12.39
CA VAL A 2 -7.88 -10.91 -12.48
C VAL A 2 -8.05 -11.60 -11.13
N LYS A 3 -8.34 -12.90 -11.19
CA LYS A 3 -8.33 -13.82 -10.05
C LYS A 3 -7.61 -15.11 -10.45
N VAL A 4 -7.01 -15.77 -9.47
CA VAL A 4 -6.55 -17.16 -9.62
C VAL A 4 -7.73 -18.07 -9.30
N ARG A 5 -8.02 -19.01 -10.21
CA ARG A 5 -9.03 -20.03 -10.02
C ARG A 5 -8.36 -21.34 -9.62
N ILE A 6 -8.80 -21.92 -8.50
CA ILE A 6 -8.19 -23.11 -7.89
C ILE A 6 -9.28 -24.16 -7.70
N GLU A 7 -8.99 -25.40 -8.11
CA GLU A 7 -9.81 -26.56 -7.80
C GLU A 7 -9.36 -27.13 -6.46
N THR A 8 -10.28 -27.15 -5.49
CA THR A 8 -10.02 -27.73 -4.18
C THR A 8 -10.04 -29.26 -4.23
N SER A 9 -9.50 -29.91 -3.21
CA SER A 9 -9.56 -31.37 -3.05
C SER A 9 -10.99 -31.93 -2.99
N ALA A 10 -11.97 -31.10 -2.63
CA ALA A 10 -13.39 -31.43 -2.65
C ALA A 10 -14.06 -31.30 -4.04
N GLY A 11 -13.30 -30.93 -5.08
CA GLY A 11 -13.81 -30.72 -6.45
C GLY A 11 -14.57 -29.39 -6.63
N ALA A 12 -14.55 -28.50 -5.62
CA ALA A 12 -15.14 -27.17 -5.72
C ALA A 12 -14.13 -26.17 -6.30
N TRP A 13 -14.59 -25.28 -7.17
CA TRP A 13 -13.81 -24.16 -7.69
C TRP A 13 -13.90 -22.95 -6.77
N ILE A 14 -12.75 -22.37 -6.44
CA ILE A 14 -12.64 -21.12 -5.69
C ILE A 14 -11.85 -20.09 -6.50
N ASP A 15 -12.22 -18.82 -6.35
CA ASP A 15 -11.51 -17.70 -6.95
C ASP A 15 -10.82 -16.87 -5.86
N ARG A 16 -9.57 -16.46 -6.11
CA ARG A 16 -8.72 -15.72 -5.15
C ARG A 16 -8.01 -14.54 -5.80
N VAL A 17 -7.74 -13.50 -5.02
CA VAL A 17 -6.81 -12.45 -5.43
C VAL A 17 -5.40 -13.07 -5.49
N PRO A 18 -4.62 -12.90 -6.57
CA PRO A 18 -3.27 -13.44 -6.63
C PRO A 18 -2.42 -12.94 -5.45
N ALA A 19 -1.76 -13.85 -4.72
CA ALA A 19 -0.94 -13.51 -3.55
C ALA A 19 0.16 -12.46 -3.85
N TRP A 20 0.65 -12.46 -5.08
CA TRP A 20 1.70 -11.57 -5.60
C TRP A 20 1.15 -10.39 -6.41
N ALA A 21 -0.15 -10.07 -6.29
CA ALA A 21 -0.72 -8.92 -6.98
C ALA A 21 0.00 -7.63 -6.55
N CYS A 22 0.47 -6.86 -7.53
CA CYS A 22 1.09 -5.55 -7.30
C CYS A 22 0.08 -4.41 -7.20
N LEU A 23 -1.19 -4.70 -7.46
CA LEU A 23 -2.32 -3.81 -7.22
C LEU A 23 -3.56 -4.67 -6.98
N ALA A 24 -4.29 -4.34 -5.92
CA ALA A 24 -5.66 -4.80 -5.72
C ALA A 24 -6.57 -3.57 -5.76
N TRP A 25 -7.77 -3.70 -6.29
CA TRP A 25 -8.72 -2.58 -6.38
C TRP A 25 -10.09 -3.02 -5.89
N GLN A 26 -10.73 -2.14 -5.10
CA GLN A 26 -12.06 -2.40 -4.56
C GLN A 26 -13.12 -2.20 -5.64
N ASP A 27 -13.94 -3.21 -5.86
CA ASP A 27 -15.10 -3.12 -6.74
C ASP A 27 -16.26 -2.44 -5.99
N CYS A 28 -16.75 -1.31 -6.51
CA CYS A 28 -17.80 -0.53 -5.87
C CYS A 28 -19.16 -1.25 -5.79
N SER A 29 -19.40 -2.27 -6.61
CA SER A 29 -20.66 -3.02 -6.61
C SER A 29 -20.69 -4.15 -5.58
N THR A 30 -19.53 -4.77 -5.32
CA THR A 30 -19.43 -5.92 -4.40
C THR A 30 -18.73 -5.59 -3.08
N ASN A 31 -18.03 -4.45 -3.01
CA ASN A 31 -17.10 -4.07 -1.96
C ASN A 31 -15.90 -5.03 -1.77
N LEU A 32 -15.76 -6.04 -2.62
CA LEU A 32 -14.65 -6.98 -2.63
C LEU A 32 -13.46 -6.40 -3.40
N PHE A 33 -12.27 -6.94 -3.16
CA PHE A 33 -11.08 -6.57 -3.90
C PHE A 33 -10.80 -7.57 -5.02
N ASN A 34 -10.28 -7.04 -6.12
CA ASN A 34 -9.81 -7.84 -7.24
C ASN A 34 -8.36 -7.52 -7.54
N GLY A 35 -7.60 -8.53 -7.94
CA GLY A 35 -6.27 -8.30 -8.48
C GLY A 35 -6.36 -7.47 -9.76
N VAL A 36 -5.40 -6.57 -9.94
CA VAL A 36 -5.26 -5.78 -11.17
C VAL A 36 -3.88 -6.07 -11.74
N VAL A 37 -3.84 -6.42 -13.03
CA VAL A 37 -2.58 -6.49 -13.77
C VAL A 37 -2.08 -5.05 -13.89
N TRP A 38 -1.10 -4.70 -13.08
CA TRP A 38 -0.48 -3.39 -13.10
C TRP A 38 0.72 -3.40 -14.04
N ASP A 39 0.45 -3.06 -15.30
CA ASP A 39 1.47 -2.89 -16.34
C ASP A 39 1.23 -1.57 -17.10
N PRO A 40 1.46 -0.41 -16.45
CA PRO A 40 1.25 0.86 -17.10
C PRO A 40 2.21 1.03 -18.30
N PRO A 41 1.78 1.71 -19.37
CA PRO A 41 2.64 2.06 -20.49
C PRO A 41 3.93 2.74 -20.03
N GLN A 42 5.01 2.62 -20.80
CA GLN A 42 6.31 3.19 -20.43
C GLN A 42 6.24 4.70 -20.12
N ALA A 43 5.38 5.45 -20.80
CA ALA A 43 5.19 6.88 -20.58
C ALA A 43 4.56 7.21 -19.22
N ASP A 44 3.78 6.28 -18.64
CA ASP A 44 3.06 6.46 -17.37
C ASP A 44 3.79 5.82 -16.19
N ARG A 45 4.89 5.09 -16.44
CA ARG A 45 5.74 4.53 -15.39
C ARG A 45 6.54 5.64 -14.72
N TYR A 46 6.42 5.74 -13.41
CA TYR A 46 7.20 6.69 -12.64
C TYR A 46 8.68 6.32 -12.66
N VAL A 47 9.52 7.31 -12.98
CA VAL A 47 10.97 7.21 -12.93
C VAL A 47 11.47 8.10 -11.78
N PHE A 48 12.16 7.50 -10.82
CA PHE A 48 12.79 8.22 -9.71
C PHE A 48 13.78 9.26 -10.25
N LYS A 49 13.71 10.47 -9.71
CA LYS A 49 14.53 11.62 -10.13
C LYS A 49 15.56 11.99 -9.08
N HIS A 50 15.40 11.50 -7.84
CA HIS A 50 16.22 11.88 -6.70
C HIS A 50 16.87 10.65 -6.07
N ASP A 51 18.16 10.79 -5.73
CA ASP A 51 18.88 9.78 -4.97
C ASP A 51 18.33 9.68 -3.54
N ARG A 52 18.55 8.52 -2.92
CA ARG A 52 18.25 8.33 -1.50
C ARG A 52 19.09 9.31 -0.67
N PRO A 53 18.49 10.00 0.32
CA PRO A 53 19.25 10.81 1.25
C PRO A 53 20.31 9.98 1.98
N PRO A 54 21.46 10.58 2.35
CA PRO A 54 22.46 9.89 3.14
C PRO A 54 21.87 9.45 4.48
N ARG A 55 22.40 8.35 5.02
CA ARG A 55 21.96 7.84 6.33
C ARG A 55 22.16 8.92 7.40
N PRO A 56 21.11 9.35 8.11
CA PRO A 56 21.24 10.36 9.16
C PRO A 56 21.98 9.79 10.37
N THR A 57 22.71 10.65 11.09
CA THR A 57 23.42 10.29 12.32
C THR A 57 22.48 9.99 13.49
N ALA A 58 21.32 10.64 13.51
CA ALA A 58 20.23 10.38 14.45
C ALA A 58 18.88 10.51 13.73
N LEU A 59 17.93 9.63 14.04
CA LEU A 59 16.60 9.63 13.45
C LEU A 59 15.66 10.54 14.24
N LYS A 60 15.01 11.46 13.52
CA LYS A 60 13.86 12.25 13.96
C LYS A 60 12.72 11.87 13.04
N ILE A 61 11.92 10.92 13.50
CA ILE A 61 10.90 10.22 12.70
C ILE A 61 9.55 10.92 12.89
N TYR A 62 8.92 11.27 11.77
CA TYR A 62 7.51 11.65 11.74
C TYR A 62 6.69 10.44 11.31
N GLU A 63 5.95 9.84 12.23
CA GLU A 63 5.03 8.75 11.93
C GLU A 63 3.74 9.30 11.30
N ALA A 64 3.30 8.67 10.21
CA ALA A 64 2.20 9.16 9.42
C ALA A 64 1.39 8.04 8.76
N HIS A 65 0.10 8.33 8.60
CA HIS A 65 -0.83 7.54 7.81
C HIS A 65 -1.41 8.43 6.70
N VAL A 66 -1.21 8.05 5.44
CA VAL A 66 -1.58 8.87 4.26
C VAL A 66 -3.08 9.13 4.23
N GLY A 67 -3.90 8.09 4.31
CA GLY A 67 -5.36 8.23 4.17
C GLY A 67 -6.05 9.21 5.14
N MET A 68 -5.47 9.51 6.30
CA MET A 68 -6.04 10.41 7.31
C MET A 68 -5.28 11.73 7.44
N SER A 69 -4.42 12.05 6.48
CA SER A 69 -3.66 13.31 6.48
C SER A 69 -4.43 14.50 5.90
N SER A 70 -5.68 14.32 5.48
CA SER A 70 -6.52 15.40 4.95
C SER A 70 -7.21 16.17 6.09
N MET A 71 -7.42 17.48 5.87
CA MET A 71 -8.30 18.29 6.72
C MET A 71 -9.79 18.04 6.44
N TYR A 72 -10.11 17.37 5.34
CA TYR A 72 -11.47 17.04 4.94
C TYR A 72 -11.83 15.61 5.33
N PRO A 73 -13.12 15.28 5.53
CA PRO A 73 -13.57 13.92 5.86
C PRO A 73 -13.54 13.01 4.63
N LYS A 74 -12.35 12.78 4.07
CA LYS A 74 -12.07 11.92 2.92
C LYS A 74 -10.78 11.13 3.16
N VAL A 75 -10.60 10.03 2.42
CA VAL A 75 -9.29 9.38 2.35
C VAL A 75 -8.36 10.26 1.51
N ALA A 76 -7.25 10.69 2.09
CA ALA A 76 -6.23 11.47 1.38
C ALA A 76 -5.40 10.60 0.43
N THR A 77 -4.89 11.21 -0.64
CA THR A 77 -4.08 10.52 -1.65
C THR A 77 -2.58 10.62 -1.35
N TYR A 78 -1.78 9.77 -1.99
CA TYR A 78 -0.32 9.85 -1.96
C TYR A 78 0.17 11.22 -2.47
N THR A 79 -0.44 11.72 -3.54
CA THR A 79 -0.17 13.05 -4.11
C THR A 79 -0.51 14.17 -3.12
N ASP A 80 -1.70 14.12 -2.48
CA ASP A 80 -2.10 15.09 -1.45
C ASP A 80 -1.06 15.14 -0.31
N PHE A 81 -0.57 13.97 0.14
CA PHE A 81 0.44 13.86 1.18
C PHE A 81 1.80 14.42 0.74
N ALA A 82 2.22 14.08 -0.48
CA ALA A 82 3.49 14.51 -1.04
C ALA A 82 3.58 16.05 -1.17
N GLU A 83 2.49 16.69 -1.60
CA GLU A 83 2.44 18.13 -1.81
C GLU A 83 2.23 18.93 -0.53
N ASN A 84 1.36 18.45 0.37
CA ASN A 84 0.89 19.27 1.49
C ASN A 84 1.53 18.89 2.83
N VAL A 85 1.90 17.61 3.02
CA VAL A 85 2.37 17.10 4.31
C VAL A 85 3.89 17.02 4.37
N LEU A 86 4.56 16.48 3.35
CA LEU A 86 6.03 16.37 3.34
C LEU A 86 6.75 17.71 3.55
N PRO A 87 6.33 18.84 2.93
CA PRO A 87 6.97 20.13 3.20
C PRO A 87 6.82 20.58 4.66
N ARG A 88 5.68 20.26 5.30
CA ARG A 88 5.47 20.54 6.72
C ARG A 88 6.41 19.70 7.59
N ILE A 89 6.51 18.39 7.33
CA ILE A 89 7.42 17.49 8.06
C ILE A 89 8.85 18.03 7.98
N ARG A 90 9.31 18.41 6.78
CA ARG A 90 10.64 18.99 6.58
C ARG A 90 10.83 20.29 7.36
N ARG A 91 9.86 21.22 7.31
CA ARG A 91 9.91 22.50 8.05
C ARG A 91 9.98 22.31 9.57
N LEU A 92 9.35 21.27 10.10
CA LEU A 92 9.39 20.93 11.52
C LEU A 92 10.74 20.32 11.95
N GLY A 93 11.66 20.07 11.02
CA GLY A 93 13.02 19.61 11.32
C GLY A 93 13.16 18.10 11.46
N TYR A 94 12.15 17.31 11.11
CA TYR A 94 12.26 15.86 10.96
C TYR A 94 13.19 15.50 9.79
N ASN A 95 13.79 14.31 9.84
CA ASN A 95 14.67 13.79 8.79
C ASN A 95 14.27 12.40 8.29
N ALA A 96 13.24 11.80 8.88
CA ALA A 96 12.66 10.56 8.43
C ALA A 96 11.13 10.60 8.55
N VAL A 97 10.46 9.85 7.68
CA VAL A 97 9.02 9.60 7.70
C VAL A 97 8.78 8.10 7.87
N GLN A 98 8.01 7.71 8.87
CA GLN A 98 7.50 6.35 8.99
C GLN A 98 6.10 6.32 8.37
N LEU A 99 5.94 5.60 7.27
CA LEU A 99 4.66 5.43 6.59
C LEU A 99 3.98 4.15 7.05
N MET A 100 2.86 4.33 7.73
CA MET A 100 1.96 3.27 8.16
C MET A 100 0.96 2.92 7.05
N ALA A 101 0.35 1.75 7.16
CA ALA A 101 -0.76 1.31 6.32
C ALA A 101 -0.47 1.37 4.80
N VAL A 102 0.78 1.11 4.41
CA VAL A 102 1.20 1.09 3.00
C VAL A 102 0.76 -0.20 2.31
N ALA A 103 0.95 -1.36 2.94
CA ALA A 103 0.47 -2.63 2.41
C ALA A 103 -1.06 -2.66 2.36
N GLU A 104 -1.62 -3.25 1.31
CA GLU A 104 -3.07 -3.26 1.09
C GLU A 104 -3.80 -4.03 2.20
N HIS A 105 -4.90 -3.45 2.64
CA HIS A 105 -5.72 -3.95 3.74
C HIS A 105 -7.19 -3.63 3.47
N ALA A 106 -8.03 -4.65 3.39
CA ALA A 106 -9.44 -4.47 3.05
C ALA A 106 -10.22 -3.66 4.11
N HIS A 107 -9.89 -3.81 5.40
CA HIS A 107 -10.59 -3.11 6.49
C HIS A 107 -9.85 -1.82 6.89
N TYR A 108 -10.35 -0.65 6.50
CA TYR A 108 -9.70 0.63 6.81
C TYR A 108 -9.54 0.89 8.33
N GLY A 109 -10.47 0.42 9.16
CA GLY A 109 -10.41 0.56 10.61
C GLY A 109 -9.28 -0.23 11.30
N CYS A 110 -8.57 -1.12 10.59
CA CYS A 110 -7.44 -1.86 11.16
C CYS A 110 -6.14 -1.07 11.21
N PHE A 111 -6.11 0.16 10.69
CA PHE A 111 -4.92 1.02 10.67
C PHE A 111 -3.73 0.40 9.91
N GLY A 112 -4.00 -0.48 8.94
CA GLY A 112 -2.98 -1.18 8.15
C GLY A 112 -2.47 -2.49 8.73
N TYR A 113 -2.94 -2.93 9.90
CA TYR A 113 -2.42 -4.13 10.56
C TYR A 113 -3.01 -5.45 10.06
N HIS A 114 -4.21 -5.43 9.47
CA HIS A 114 -4.82 -6.64 8.87
C HIS A 114 -4.58 -6.67 7.36
N VAL A 115 -3.34 -6.96 6.96
CA VAL A 115 -2.90 -6.99 5.55
C VAL A 115 -3.64 -8.09 4.78
N THR A 116 -4.12 -7.75 3.59
CA THR A 116 -4.79 -8.67 2.65
C THR A 116 -3.94 -8.95 1.42
N SER A 117 -3.17 -7.97 0.92
CA SER A 117 -2.27 -8.17 -0.23
C SER A 117 -0.91 -7.53 0.05
N PHE A 118 0.11 -8.38 0.24
CA PHE A 118 1.43 -7.98 0.74
C PHE A 118 2.28 -7.19 -0.25
N PHE A 119 2.02 -7.36 -1.55
CA PHE A 119 2.79 -6.72 -2.63
C PHE A 119 2.04 -5.53 -3.27
N ALA A 120 0.80 -5.28 -2.85
CA ALA A 120 0.00 -4.17 -3.34
C ALA A 120 0.08 -3.01 -2.35
N PRO A 121 0.40 -1.79 -2.80
CA PRO A 121 0.17 -0.61 -1.99
C PRO A 121 -1.34 -0.34 -1.86
N ALA A 122 -1.75 0.28 -0.75
CA ALA A 122 -3.15 0.55 -0.43
C ALA A 122 -3.82 1.44 -1.50
N SER A 123 -4.70 0.85 -2.30
CA SER A 123 -5.26 1.49 -3.51
C SER A 123 -6.17 2.67 -3.20
N ARG A 124 -6.65 2.78 -1.96
CA ARG A 124 -7.51 3.88 -1.50
C ARG A 124 -6.81 5.24 -1.52
N SER A 125 -5.48 5.25 -1.39
CA SER A 125 -4.68 6.48 -1.44
C SER A 125 -4.09 6.74 -2.83
N GLY A 126 -4.24 5.82 -3.79
CA GLY A 126 -3.79 6.01 -5.16
C GLY A 126 -3.11 4.77 -5.74
N THR A 127 -2.40 4.99 -6.84
CA THR A 127 -1.70 3.98 -7.63
C THR A 127 -0.29 3.69 -7.09
N PRO A 128 0.33 2.57 -7.50
CA PRO A 128 1.74 2.31 -7.20
C PRO A 128 2.69 3.40 -7.70
N GLU A 129 2.35 4.09 -8.80
CA GLU A 129 3.18 5.18 -9.35
C GLU A 129 3.13 6.44 -8.47
N GLU A 130 1.97 6.78 -7.94
CA GLU A 130 1.82 7.91 -7.00
C GLU A 130 2.53 7.64 -5.67
N LEU A 131 2.60 6.38 -5.20
CA LEU A 131 3.44 6.04 -4.05
C LEU A 131 4.94 6.21 -4.35
N LYS A 132 5.40 5.81 -5.55
CA LYS A 132 6.79 6.06 -5.97
C LYS A 132 7.09 7.56 -6.00
N GLU A 133 6.16 8.36 -6.50
CA GLU A 133 6.29 9.82 -6.52
C GLU A 133 6.35 10.42 -5.11
N LEU A 134 5.53 9.95 -4.17
CA LEU A 134 5.61 10.37 -2.76
C LEU A 134 7.00 10.10 -2.18
N ILE A 135 7.55 8.91 -2.42
CA ILE A 135 8.87 8.52 -1.91
C ILE A 135 9.97 9.38 -2.55
N ASP A 136 9.93 9.58 -3.88
CA ASP A 136 10.90 10.42 -4.58
C ASP A 136 10.81 11.89 -4.12
N ARG A 137 9.60 12.38 -3.86
CA ARG A 137 9.37 13.70 -3.31
C ARG A 137 9.95 13.83 -1.91
N ALA A 138 9.80 12.83 -1.06
CA ALA A 138 10.43 12.80 0.26
C ALA A 138 11.96 12.84 0.15
N HIS A 139 12.54 12.07 -0.78
CA HIS A 139 13.97 12.09 -1.07
C HIS A 139 14.46 13.48 -1.54
N SER A 140 13.70 14.16 -2.41
CA SER A 140 14.01 15.53 -2.85
C SER A 140 14.10 16.54 -1.70
N LEU A 141 13.42 16.26 -0.58
CA LEU A 141 13.41 17.07 0.63
C LEU A 141 14.45 16.64 1.66
N GLY A 142 15.26 15.61 1.34
CA GLY A 142 16.24 15.03 2.25
C GLY A 142 15.62 14.19 3.37
N LEU A 143 14.41 13.67 3.18
CA LEU A 143 13.71 12.82 4.13
C LEU A 143 13.90 11.34 3.77
N VAL A 144 14.40 10.54 4.72
CA VAL A 144 14.39 9.07 4.59
C VAL A 144 12.95 8.57 4.78
N VAL A 145 12.52 7.61 3.98
CA VAL A 145 11.20 6.99 4.13
C VAL A 145 11.36 5.56 4.65
N LEU A 146 10.63 5.24 5.72
CA LEU A 146 10.50 3.93 6.32
C LEU A 146 9.07 3.44 6.11
N MET A 147 8.90 2.13 5.96
CA MET A 147 7.59 1.50 5.76
C MET A 147 7.29 0.57 6.93
N ASP A 148 6.06 0.57 7.42
CA ASP A 148 5.59 -0.46 8.35
C ASP A 148 5.52 -1.81 7.63
N LEU A 149 6.29 -2.78 8.13
CA LEU A 149 6.29 -4.15 7.63
C LEU A 149 5.50 -5.05 8.58
N VAL A 150 4.29 -5.42 8.18
CA VAL A 150 3.40 -6.26 8.99
C VAL A 150 3.50 -7.72 8.53
N HIS A 151 4.44 -8.46 9.09
CA HIS A 151 4.61 -9.91 8.85
C HIS A 151 4.32 -10.76 10.10
N ALA A 152 3.84 -10.15 11.18
CA ALA A 152 3.53 -10.87 12.42
C ALA A 152 2.22 -11.67 12.34
N HIS A 153 1.29 -11.24 11.50
CA HIS A 153 0.00 -11.88 11.23
C HIS A 153 -0.55 -11.39 9.88
N MET A 154 -1.65 -11.99 9.44
CA MET A 154 -2.38 -11.62 8.23
C MET A 154 -3.88 -11.50 8.51
N SER A 155 -4.62 -10.84 7.62
CA SER A 155 -6.08 -10.87 7.68
C SER A 155 -6.61 -12.29 7.47
N SER A 156 -7.66 -12.68 8.20
CA SER A 156 -8.37 -13.94 8.01
C SER A 156 -9.33 -13.92 6.81
N ASN A 157 -9.33 -12.84 6.01
CA ASN A 157 -10.19 -12.71 4.82
C ASN A 157 -9.70 -13.63 3.69
N SER A 158 -10.54 -14.57 3.27
CA SER A 158 -10.25 -15.52 2.18
C SER A 158 -10.74 -15.10 0.80
N LEU A 159 -11.62 -14.10 0.70
CA LEU A 159 -12.15 -13.63 -0.58
C LEU A 159 -11.22 -12.60 -1.23
N ASP A 160 -10.66 -11.72 -0.39
CA ASP A 160 -9.85 -10.57 -0.80
C ASP A 160 -8.42 -10.61 -0.23
N GLY A 161 -8.14 -11.58 0.64
CA GLY A 161 -6.85 -11.76 1.29
C GLY A 161 -6.21 -13.11 0.97
N ILE A 162 -5.05 -13.35 1.57
CA ILE A 162 -4.25 -14.55 1.35
C ILE A 162 -4.72 -15.76 2.19
N ALA A 163 -5.63 -15.58 3.14
CA ALA A 163 -6.12 -16.69 3.96
C ALA A 163 -6.84 -17.73 3.07
N MET A 164 -6.62 -19.02 3.33
CA MET A 164 -7.23 -20.11 2.55
C MET A 164 -6.97 -19.99 1.04
N MET A 165 -5.76 -19.55 0.66
CA MET A 165 -5.39 -19.27 -0.73
C MET A 165 -5.59 -20.50 -1.62
N ASP A 166 -5.07 -21.66 -1.21
CA ASP A 166 -5.22 -22.93 -1.94
C ASP A 166 -6.44 -23.75 -1.51
N GLY A 167 -7.29 -23.19 -0.64
CA GLY A 167 -8.44 -23.87 -0.04
C GLY A 167 -8.14 -24.59 1.27
N THR A 168 -6.91 -24.51 1.80
CA THR A 168 -6.50 -25.10 3.08
C THR A 168 -6.17 -24.04 4.13
N ASP A 169 -6.14 -24.42 5.40
CA ASP A 169 -5.77 -23.53 6.53
C ASP A 169 -4.25 -23.51 6.81
N HIS A 170 -3.43 -24.11 5.93
CA HIS A 170 -1.99 -24.32 6.13
C HIS A 170 -1.18 -24.16 4.83
N CYS A 171 -1.39 -23.02 4.14
CA CYS A 171 -0.66 -22.59 2.95
C CYS A 171 0.54 -21.67 3.26
#